data_AF-F4QFY9-F1
#
_entry.id   AF-F4QFY9-F1
#
_cell.length_a   1.000
_cell.length_b   1.000
_cell.length_c   1.000
_cell.angle_alpha   90.00
_cell.angle_beta   90.00
_cell.angle_gamma   90.00
#
_symmetry.space_group_name_H-M   'P 1'
#
loop_
_entity.id
_entity.type
_entity.pdbx_description
1 polymer ?
#
loop_
_entity_poly.entity_id
_entity_poly.type
_entity_poly.pdbx_seq_one_letter_code
_entity_poly.pdbx_strand_id
1 'polypeptide(L)' 'MFFGRAPARFKPVVICEQCNSADATAKRKLGLRKDFSFSPLEMRQFVRATPHGFHHIDYDLALRIYTNAVG' A
#
# COMPACT_ATOMS: atom_id res chain seq x y z
N MET A 1 26.83 -8.42 -8.13
CA MET A 1 26.37 -7.06 -8.48
C MET A 1 25.15 -6.74 -7.63
N PHE A 2 25.29 -5.98 -6.55
CA PHE A 2 24.18 -5.49 -5.75
C PHE A 2 23.89 -4.05 -6.17
N PHE A 3 22.98 -3.87 -7.13
CA PHE A 3 22.45 -2.54 -7.40
C PHE A 3 21.74 -2.04 -6.13
N GLY A 4 22.13 -0.86 -5.67
CA GLY A 4 21.70 -0.23 -4.42
C GLY A 4 20.20 0.04 -4.35
N ARG A 5 19.40 -1.00 -4.11
CA ARG A 5 18.01 -0.86 -3.71
C ARG A 5 18.01 -0.47 -2.24
N ALA A 6 17.36 0.65 -1.93
CA ALA A 6 17.13 1.06 -0.55
C ALA A 6 16.55 -0.13 0.26
N PRO A 7 16.92 -0.27 1.53
CA PRO A 7 16.38 -1.33 2.38
C PRO A 7 14.84 -1.27 2.36
N ALA A 8 14.21 -2.45 2.34
CA ALA A 8 12.75 -2.52 2.37
C ALA A 8 12.21 -1.82 3.63
N ARG A 9 11.12 -1.07 3.49
CA ARG A 9 10.48 -0.32 4.60
C ARG A 9 9.95 -1.22 5.73
N PHE A 10 9.68 -2.49 5.44
CA PHE A 10 9.11 -3.45 6.37
C PHE A 10 9.58 -4.87 6.01
N LYS A 11 9.44 -5.79 6.98
CA LYS A 11 9.84 -7.19 6.81
C LYS A 11 9.00 -7.88 5.71
N PRO A 12 9.56 -8.86 4.99
CA PRO A 12 8.79 -9.69 4.06
C PRO A 12 7.57 -10.32 4.74
N VAL A 13 6.44 -10.28 4.05
CA VAL A 13 5.15 -10.71 4.58
C VAL A 13 4.25 -11.19 3.45
N VAL A 14 3.46 -12.23 3.72
CA VAL A 14 2.44 -12.73 2.79
C VAL A 14 1.18 -11.89 2.95
N ILE A 15 0.65 -11.41 1.82
CA ILE A 15 -0.62 -10.67 1.76
C ILE A 15 -1.56 -11.38 0.78
N CYS A 16 -2.87 -11.25 0.97
CA CYS A 16 -3.83 -11.76 0.00
C CYS A 16 -3.82 -10.93 -1.29
N GLU A 17 -4.37 -11.51 -2.34
CA GLU A 17 -4.51 -10.91 -3.67
C GLU A 17 -5.30 -9.60 -3.63
N GLN A 18 -6.34 -9.50 -2.78
CA GLN A 18 -7.15 -8.29 -2.68
C GLN A 18 -6.42 -7.14 -1.99
N CYS A 19 -5.67 -7.39 -0.91
CA CYS A 19 -4.83 -6.37 -0.28
C CYS A 19 -3.72 -5.89 -1.23
N ASN A 20 -3.11 -6.81 -1.98
CA ASN A 20 -2.13 -6.46 -3.01
C ASN A 20 -2.75 -5.57 -4.11
N SER A 21 -3.96 -5.91 -4.55
CA SER A 21 -4.73 -5.10 -5.50
C SER A 21 -5.10 -3.72 -4.95
N ALA A 22 -5.40 -3.64 -3.65
CA ALA A 22 -5.72 -2.38 -2.98
C ALA A 22 -4.50 -1.43 -2.93
N ASP A 23 -3.30 -1.92 -2.60
CA ASP A 23 -2.04 -1.14 -2.70
C ASP A 23 -1.85 -0.59 -4.12
N ALA A 24 -1.92 -1.47 -5.13
CA ALA A 24 -1.76 -1.08 -6.52
C ALA A 24 -2.82 -0.04 -6.98
N THR A 25 -4.05 -0.18 -6.52
CA THR A 25 -5.16 0.71 -6.86
C THR A 25 -5.04 2.06 -6.18
N ALA A 26 -4.69 2.11 -4.89
CA ALA A 26 -4.42 3.35 -4.17
C ALA A 26 -3.30 4.15 -4.84
N LYS A 27 -2.16 3.50 -5.13
CA LYS A 27 -1.02 4.13 -5.81
C LYS A 27 -1.39 4.70 -7.17
N ARG A 28 -2.12 3.94 -7.99
CA ARG A 28 -2.60 4.38 -9.31
C ARG A 28 -3.55 5.57 -9.21
N LYS A 29 -4.53 5.50 -8.31
CA LYS A 29 -5.56 6.54 -8.16
C LYS A 29 -4.97 7.87 -7.68
N LEU A 30 -3.98 7.81 -6.79
CA LEU A 30 -3.34 8.97 -6.16
C LEU A 30 -2.06 9.45 -6.88
N GLY A 31 -1.62 8.76 -7.93
CA GLY A 31 -0.39 9.12 -8.67
C GLY A 31 0.89 8.92 -7.85
N LEU A 32 0.91 7.94 -6.94
CA LEU A 32 2.06 7.69 -6.06
C LEU A 32 3.21 6.98 -6.79
N ARG A 33 4.40 7.07 -6.22
CA ARG A 33 5.62 6.39 -6.70
C ARG A 33 5.40 4.88 -6.90
N LYS A 34 5.86 4.34 -8.03
CA LYS A 34 5.70 2.91 -8.39
C LYS A 34 6.54 1.96 -7.52
N ASP A 35 7.66 2.43 -6.99
CA ASP A 35 8.58 1.68 -6.13
C ASP A 35 8.19 1.71 -4.65
N PHE A 36 7.12 2.43 -4.30
CA PHE A 36 6.54 2.46 -2.96
C PHE A 36 5.57 1.31 -2.74
N SER A 37 5.52 0.79 -1.52
CA SER A 37 4.49 -0.14 -1.04
C SER A 37 4.05 0.26 0.36
N PHE A 38 2.74 0.23 0.61
CA PHE A 38 2.20 0.29 1.97
C PHE A 38 2.52 -1.02 2.70
N SER A 39 2.93 -0.94 3.96
CA SER A 39 3.02 -2.10 4.84
C SER A 39 1.63 -2.66 5.15
N PRO A 40 1.50 -3.92 5.59
CA PRO A 40 0.20 -4.47 5.99
C PRO A 40 -0.49 -3.67 7.11
N LEU A 41 0.28 -3.09 8.04
CA LEU A 41 -0.25 -2.25 9.12
C LEU A 41 -0.79 -0.91 8.61
N GLU A 42 -0.16 -0.35 7.56
CA GLU A 42 -0.66 0.84 6.87
C GLU A 42 -1.91 0.51 6.05
N MET A 43 -1.88 -0.57 5.26
CA MET A 43 -3.04 -1.04 4.48
C MET A 43 -4.27 -1.26 5.35
N ARG A 44 -4.11 -1.88 6.52
CA ARG A 44 -5.21 -2.12 7.46
C ARG A 44 -5.98 -0.86 7.86
N GLN A 45 -5.35 0.31 7.77
CA GLN A 45 -5.99 1.57 8.15
C GLN A 45 -6.94 2.08 7.06
N PHE A 46 -6.57 1.95 5.78
CA PHE A 46 -7.34 2.49 4.66
C PHE A 46 -8.08 1.45 3.81
N VAL A 47 -7.80 0.16 4.01
CA VAL A 47 -8.46 -0.95 3.31
C VAL A 47 -9.49 -1.59 4.23
N ARG A 48 -10.77 -1.53 3.84
CA ARG A 48 -11.86 -2.22 4.53
C ARG A 48 -12.28 -3.42 3.69
N ALA A 49 -12.15 -4.61 4.26
CA ALA A 49 -12.58 -5.84 3.61
C ALA A 49 -14.10 -5.87 3.47
N THR A 50 -14.57 -6.22 2.27
CA THR A 50 -16.00 -6.26 1.94
C THR A 50 -16.37 -7.71 1.60
N PRO A 51 -17.36 -8.32 2.28
CA PRO A 51 -17.83 -9.64 1.89
C PRO A 51 -18.33 -9.66 0.44
N HIS A 52 -17.95 -10.70 -0.32
CA HIS A 52 -18.37 -10.91 -1.70
C HIS A 52 -18.10 -9.76 -2.68
N GLY A 53 -17.12 -8.88 -2.38
CA GLY A 53 -16.79 -7.75 -3.23
C GLY A 53 -15.35 -7.28 -3.08
N PHE A 54 -14.96 -6.30 -3.89
CA PHE A 54 -13.66 -5.65 -3.75
C PHE A 54 -13.59 -4.87 -2.44
N HIS A 55 -12.39 -4.84 -1.85
CA HIS A 55 -12.13 -4.02 -0.68
C HIS A 55 -12.42 -2.53 -0.96
N HIS A 56 -13.05 -1.89 0.01
CA HIS A 56 -13.22 -0.43 0.00
C HIS A 56 -11.89 0.24 0.38
N ILE A 57 -11.48 1.23 -0.41
CA ILE A 57 -10.21 1.95 -0.24
C ILE A 57 -10.51 3.40 0.14
N ASP A 58 -10.02 3.81 1.31
CA ASP A 58 -10.02 5.21 1.76
C ASP A 58 -8.80 5.93 1.16
N TYR A 59 -9.01 6.65 0.05
CA TYR A 59 -7.93 7.31 -0.67
C TYR A 59 -7.33 8.50 0.10
N ASP A 60 -8.13 9.21 0.90
CA ASP A 60 -7.65 10.35 1.68
C ASP A 60 -6.72 9.88 2.80
N LEU A 61 -7.08 8.79 3.48
CA LEU A 61 -6.21 8.18 4.49
C LEU A 61 -4.96 7.55 3.87
N ALA A 62 -5.09 6.90 2.71
CA ALA A 62 -3.93 6.37 1.98
C ALA A 62 -2.94 7.48 1.59
N LEU A 63 -3.43 8.63 1.14
CA LEU A 63 -2.59 9.79 0.82
C LEU A 63 -1.89 10.34 2.06
N ARG A 64 -2.60 10.50 3.18
CA ARG A 64 -2.02 10.95 4.45
C ARG A 64 -0.90 10.02 4.94
N ILE A 65 -1.15 8.72 4.90
CA ILE A 65 -0.15 7.71 5.27
C ILE A 65 1.07 7.81 4.35
N TYR A 66 0.85 7.92 3.04
CA TYR A 66 1.94 8.08 2.07
C TYR A 66 2.79 9.31 2.39
N THR A 67 2.17 10.49 2.55
CA THR A 67 2.84 11.74 2.85
C THR A 67 3.68 11.64 4.12
N ASN A 68 3.13 11.05 5.20
CA ASN A 68 3.86 10.85 6.46
C ASN A 68 5.02 9.85 6.33
N ALA A 69 4.96 8.96 5.35
CA ALA A 69 5.95 7.90 5.20
C ALA A 69 7.02 8.22 4.14
N VAL A 70 6.90 9.34 3.43
CA VAL A 70 7.90 9.86 2.48
C VAL A 70 8.44 11.24 2.83
N GLY A 71 7.75 11.99 3.69
CA GLY A 71 8.26 13.23 4.31
C GLY A 71 9.19 12.92 5.47
#